data_AF-A0A8S8YD87-F1
#
_entry.id   AF-A0A8S8YD87-F1
#
_cell.length_a   1.000
_cell.length_b   1.000
_cell.length_c   1.000
_cell.angle_alpha   90.00
_cell.angle_beta   90.00
_cell.angle_gamma   90.00
#
_symmetry.space_group_name_H-M   'P 1'
#
loop_
_entity.id
_entity.type
_entity.pdbx_description
1 polymer ?
#
loop_
_entity_poly.entity_id
_entity_poly.type
_entity_poly.pdbx_seq_one_letter_code
_entity_poly.pdbx_strand_id
1 'polypeptide(L)'
;MADAEGERSRFGLYIASSLVIIMLMTLALPMAFSANKETAYSAYVTDADDEGMRLAQLNMMADSLGESGEDYTIANTMSTPMLVNDWQNPHRTMLTIIAPEKPIDETEANKIHEFVTERGGKVIIAADNTNANRVAAKFGVTYFDDPMYDIDHYWEEFNEEGVANPPNAKNVWSLAAIQQSLADPDGDGVGVMSESEQRQGCESSQLTQREFNGCRMPVMFRQPTGMKVEDNCKNMEQECDVKVLAQASVSAFIDVAGDGDAGNEMNPAPGDLALVIRIDFPGITAKDYKKDSPGSLSDIDVTGSILFVADQTAFSNRLWDIEEAEATGMKNECDVGESSCWQGRLTGNSLWSGNEHYFKAVIYSMMEFDNQELSGTVKYSLGNFHIVFDESRHVTGVLSAPFTDAMSTIVSSPAMLS
;
A
#
# COMPACT_ATOMS: atom_id res chain seq x y z
N MET A 1 -59.32 -13.39 42.76
CA MET A 1 -58.05 -12.75 43.16
C MET A 1 -56.82 -13.61 42.86
N ALA A 2 -56.93 -14.93 42.70
CA ALA A 2 -55.78 -15.80 42.37
C ALA A 2 -55.31 -15.76 40.89
N ASP A 3 -56.20 -15.47 39.92
CA ASP A 3 -55.81 -15.46 38.49
C ASP A 3 -54.98 -14.24 38.06
N ALA A 4 -55.16 -13.09 38.74
CA ALA A 4 -54.45 -11.85 38.39
C ALA A 4 -52.98 -11.82 38.86
N GLU A 5 -52.63 -12.57 39.92
CA GLU A 5 -51.23 -12.72 40.36
C GLU A 5 -50.45 -13.69 39.46
N GLY A 6 -51.11 -14.73 38.93
CA GLY A 6 -50.52 -15.67 37.98
C GLY A 6 -50.15 -15.03 36.64
N GLU A 7 -50.99 -14.14 36.09
CA GLU A 7 -50.70 -13.42 34.84
C GLU A 7 -49.55 -12.41 34.98
N ARG A 8 -49.48 -11.67 36.10
CA ARG A 8 -48.38 -10.73 36.36
C ARG A 8 -47.03 -11.41 36.52
N SER A 9 -47.01 -12.57 37.19
CA SER A 9 -45.79 -13.39 37.35
C SER A 9 -45.30 -13.95 36.00
N ARG A 10 -46.22 -14.43 35.16
CA ARG A 10 -45.90 -14.92 33.81
C ARG A 10 -45.42 -13.80 32.89
N PHE A 11 -46.04 -12.62 32.93
CA PHE A 11 -45.61 -11.46 32.13
C PHE A 11 -44.21 -10.97 32.51
N GLY A 12 -43.90 -10.89 33.82
CA GLY A 12 -42.55 -10.56 34.29
C GLY A 12 -41.50 -11.61 33.89
N LEU A 13 -41.86 -12.90 33.91
CA LEU A 13 -41.00 -13.99 33.46
C LEU A 13 -40.74 -13.93 31.94
N TYR A 14 -41.73 -13.58 31.12
CA TYR A 14 -41.58 -13.44 29.67
C TYR A 14 -40.74 -12.22 29.28
N ILE A 15 -40.82 -11.11 30.03
CA ILE A 15 -39.96 -9.94 29.80
C ILE A 15 -38.53 -10.23 30.26
N ALA A 16 -38.35 -10.88 31.42
CA ALA A 16 -37.02 -11.26 31.88
C ALA A 16 -36.34 -12.25 30.92
N SER A 17 -37.10 -13.25 30.41
CA SER A 17 -36.56 -14.21 29.45
C SER A 17 -36.26 -13.57 28.09
N SER A 18 -37.09 -12.66 27.59
CA SER A 18 -36.82 -11.95 26.34
C SER A 18 -35.60 -11.05 26.46
N LEU A 19 -35.40 -10.38 27.60
CA LEU A 19 -34.25 -9.50 27.83
C LEU A 19 -32.94 -10.28 27.94
N VAL A 20 -32.97 -11.47 28.58
CA VAL A 20 -31.82 -12.38 28.62
C VAL A 20 -31.50 -12.95 27.24
N ILE A 21 -32.51 -13.31 26.44
CA ILE A 21 -32.31 -13.78 25.06
C ILE A 21 -31.75 -12.67 24.18
N ILE A 22 -32.27 -11.45 24.27
CA ILE A 22 -31.75 -10.29 23.53
C ILE A 22 -30.31 -10.03 23.94
N MET A 23 -30.00 -10.03 25.25
CA MET A 23 -28.63 -9.81 25.74
C MET A 23 -27.67 -10.91 25.25
N LEU A 24 -28.10 -12.17 25.30
CA LEU A 24 -27.35 -13.30 24.75
C LEU A 24 -27.16 -13.17 23.24
N MET A 25 -28.18 -12.78 22.48
CA MET A 25 -28.05 -12.56 21.03
C MET A 25 -27.15 -11.36 20.73
N THR A 26 -27.22 -10.26 21.48
CA THR A 26 -26.33 -9.10 21.28
C THR A 26 -24.88 -9.42 21.59
N LEU A 27 -24.61 -10.39 22.47
CA LEU A 27 -23.24 -10.85 22.78
C LEU A 27 -22.78 -11.94 21.81
N ALA A 28 -23.65 -12.89 21.47
CA ALA A 28 -23.33 -14.05 20.65
C ALA A 28 -23.31 -13.75 19.14
N LEU A 29 -24.13 -12.82 18.64
CA LEU A 29 -24.15 -12.47 17.22
C LEU A 29 -22.80 -11.87 16.79
N PRO A 30 -22.22 -10.85 17.47
CA PRO A 30 -20.89 -10.36 17.12
C PRO A 30 -19.82 -11.46 17.16
N MET A 31 -19.84 -12.33 18.18
CA MET A 31 -18.90 -13.45 18.30
C MET A 31 -19.06 -14.48 17.18
N ALA A 32 -20.29 -14.82 16.77
CA ALA A 32 -20.55 -15.73 15.67
C ALA A 32 -20.19 -15.09 14.30
N PHE A 33 -20.35 -13.78 14.17
CA PHE A 33 -19.92 -13.03 12.99
C PHE A 33 -18.41 -12.76 12.94
N SER A 34 -17.68 -12.88 14.06
CA SER A 34 -16.22 -12.67 14.12
C SER A 34 -15.41 -13.97 14.14
N ALA A 35 -15.98 -15.08 14.63
CA ALA A 35 -15.26 -16.35 14.82
C ALA A 35 -14.86 -17.08 13.52
N ASN A 36 -15.25 -16.58 12.35
CA ASN A 36 -14.97 -17.20 11.05
C ASN A 36 -14.47 -16.19 10.01
N LYS A 37 -13.84 -15.09 10.46
CA LYS A 37 -13.34 -14.01 9.61
C LYS A 37 -11.86 -13.78 9.89
N GLU A 38 -11.05 -14.01 8.87
CA GLU A 38 -9.62 -13.71 8.90
C GLU A 38 -9.39 -12.25 8.46
N THR A 39 -8.50 -11.54 9.14
CA THR A 39 -8.09 -10.18 8.78
C THR A 39 -7.00 -10.26 7.71
N ALA A 40 -7.17 -9.58 6.57
CA ALA A 40 -6.14 -9.45 5.55
C ALA A 40 -5.26 -8.22 5.83
N TYR A 41 -4.05 -8.19 5.25
CA TYR A 41 -3.13 -7.05 5.31
C TYR A 41 -2.73 -6.60 6.72
N SER A 42 -2.72 -7.52 7.68
CA SER A 42 -2.19 -7.25 9.02
C SER A 42 -0.69 -7.50 9.08
N ALA A 43 0.04 -6.63 9.77
CA ALA A 43 1.46 -6.82 10.06
C ALA A 43 1.72 -7.86 11.18
N TYR A 44 0.67 -8.27 11.91
CA TYR A 44 0.79 -9.07 13.14
C TYR A 44 0.17 -10.46 13.03
N VAL A 45 -0.51 -10.76 11.93
CA VAL A 45 -1.04 -12.09 11.66
C VAL A 45 0.01 -12.87 10.89
N THR A 46 0.59 -13.88 11.54
CA THR A 46 1.60 -14.78 10.95
C THR A 46 1.03 -16.14 10.58
N ASP A 47 -0.02 -16.56 11.29
CA ASP A 47 -0.67 -17.86 11.14
C ASP A 47 -2.10 -17.63 10.62
N ALA A 48 -2.32 -17.83 9.33
CA ALA A 48 -3.64 -17.88 8.71
C ALA A 48 -3.94 -19.32 8.28
N ASP A 49 -5.20 -19.77 8.43
CA ASP A 49 -5.57 -21.14 8.09
C ASP A 49 -5.62 -21.36 6.57
N ASP A 50 -5.89 -20.29 5.82
CA ASP A 50 -5.89 -20.25 4.35
C ASP A 50 -4.58 -19.67 3.79
N GLU A 51 -4.03 -20.31 2.76
CA GLU A 51 -2.78 -19.89 2.13
C GLU A 51 -2.90 -18.53 1.44
N GLY A 52 -4.02 -18.25 0.78
CA GLY A 52 -4.27 -16.94 0.17
C GLY A 52 -4.29 -15.83 1.21
N MET A 53 -4.88 -16.10 2.38
CA MET A 53 -4.90 -15.15 3.49
C MET A 53 -3.52 -14.98 4.13
N ARG A 54 -2.70 -16.03 4.25
CA ARG A 54 -1.30 -15.92 4.68
C ARG A 54 -0.49 -15.03 3.73
N LEU A 55 -0.68 -15.23 2.43
CA LEU A 55 0.00 -14.48 1.37
C LEU A 55 -0.41 -13.00 1.31
N ALA A 56 -1.63 -12.68 1.77
CA ALA A 56 -2.14 -11.30 1.82
C ALA A 56 -1.66 -10.50 3.04
N GLN A 57 -1.03 -11.12 4.04
CA GLN A 57 -0.55 -10.41 5.23
C GLN A 57 0.67 -9.53 4.94
N LEU A 58 1.03 -8.68 5.91
CA LEU A 58 2.16 -7.75 5.86
C LEU A 58 3.27 -8.11 6.86
N ASN A 59 3.23 -9.31 7.46
CA ASN A 59 4.21 -9.67 8.49
C ASN A 59 5.64 -9.77 7.94
N MET A 60 5.85 -10.18 6.67
CA MET A 60 7.19 -10.15 6.06
C MET A 60 7.72 -8.72 5.92
N MET A 61 6.86 -7.77 5.58
CA MET A 61 7.21 -6.35 5.56
C MET A 61 7.60 -5.86 6.95
N ALA A 62 6.79 -6.16 7.97
CA ALA A 62 7.07 -5.75 9.34
C ALA A 62 8.36 -6.36 9.88
N ASP A 63 8.60 -7.65 9.63
CA ASP A 63 9.83 -8.33 10.05
C ASP A 63 11.06 -7.72 9.34
N SER A 64 11.02 -7.62 8.01
CA SER A 64 12.16 -7.11 7.23
C SER A 64 12.49 -5.63 7.50
N LEU A 65 11.53 -4.82 7.95
CA LEU A 65 11.75 -3.44 8.38
C LEU A 65 12.13 -3.35 9.87
N GLY A 66 11.68 -4.30 10.69
CA GLY A 66 11.94 -4.33 12.14
C GLY A 66 13.32 -4.82 12.52
N GLU A 67 13.45 -5.29 13.78
CA GLU A 67 14.71 -5.70 14.41
C GLU A 67 15.46 -6.80 13.62
N SER A 68 14.76 -7.67 12.89
CA SER A 68 15.39 -8.73 12.09
C SER A 68 15.97 -8.25 10.75
N GLY A 69 15.68 -7.01 10.33
CA GLY A 69 16.16 -6.44 9.08
C GLY A 69 16.77 -5.04 9.23
N GLU A 70 15.99 -3.99 8.95
CA GLU A 70 16.46 -2.59 8.97
C GLU A 70 16.46 -1.95 10.36
N ASP A 71 16.02 -2.63 11.41
CA ASP A 71 16.02 -2.14 12.80
C ASP A 71 15.12 -0.91 13.06
N TYR A 72 14.06 -0.68 12.26
CA TYR A 72 13.04 0.31 12.61
C TYR A 72 12.21 -0.15 13.81
N THR A 73 11.71 0.79 14.62
CA THR A 73 10.74 0.45 15.66
C THR A 73 9.36 0.27 15.04
N ILE A 74 8.90 -0.98 14.97
CA ILE A 74 7.57 -1.33 14.46
C ILE A 74 6.50 -1.20 15.56
N ALA A 75 5.39 -0.56 15.24
CA ALA A 75 4.22 -0.44 16.10
C ALA A 75 2.93 -0.54 15.30
N ASN A 76 1.80 -0.70 15.99
CA ASN A 76 0.48 -0.63 15.40
C ASN A 76 -0.39 0.44 16.05
N THR A 77 -1.39 0.88 15.30
CA THR A 77 -2.49 1.68 15.81
C THR A 77 -3.82 1.02 15.46
N MET A 78 -4.72 0.97 16.44
CA MET A 78 -6.11 0.54 16.28
C MET A 78 -7.07 1.75 16.20
N SER A 79 -6.53 2.97 16.04
CA SER A 79 -7.31 4.19 15.77
C SER A 79 -6.48 5.19 14.95
N THR A 80 -6.53 5.06 13.61
CA THR A 80 -5.65 5.79 12.67
C THR A 80 -5.46 7.29 12.90
N PRO A 81 -6.43 8.10 13.37
CA PRO A 81 -6.25 9.56 13.36
C PRO A 81 -6.40 10.27 14.72
N MET A 82 -6.94 9.64 15.77
CA MET A 82 -7.06 10.32 17.08
C MET A 82 -5.72 10.42 17.82
N LEU A 83 -4.73 9.57 17.50
CA LEU A 83 -3.47 9.47 18.23
C LEU A 83 -2.26 10.02 17.48
N VAL A 84 -2.38 10.31 16.17
CA VAL A 84 -1.27 10.88 15.37
C VAL A 84 -0.83 12.24 15.94
N ASN A 85 -1.78 12.95 16.57
CA ASN A 85 -1.49 14.21 17.24
C ASN A 85 -0.67 14.07 18.52
N ASP A 86 -0.68 12.90 19.14
CA ASP A 86 -0.05 12.64 20.44
C ASP A 86 1.33 11.97 20.30
N TRP A 87 1.79 11.73 19.08
CA TRP A 87 3.10 11.17 18.83
C TRP A 87 4.19 12.19 19.16
N GLN A 88 5.17 11.76 19.96
CA GLN A 88 6.20 12.66 20.49
C GLN A 88 7.13 13.23 19.42
N ASN A 89 7.43 12.44 18.38
CA ASN A 89 8.35 12.83 17.30
C ASN A 89 7.75 12.50 15.93
N PRO A 90 6.72 13.26 15.49
CA PRO A 90 5.97 12.95 14.27
C PRO A 90 6.86 12.88 13.03
N HIS A 91 7.89 13.74 12.94
CA HIS A 91 8.81 13.80 11.80
C HIS A 91 9.70 12.57 11.63
N ARG A 92 9.84 11.73 12.66
CA ARG A 92 10.54 10.44 12.65
C ARG A 92 9.61 9.24 12.53
N THR A 93 8.31 9.48 12.35
CA THR A 93 7.30 8.44 12.31
C THR A 93 6.67 8.36 10.93
N MET A 94 6.57 7.12 10.45
CA MET A 94 5.79 6.77 9.28
C MET A 94 4.50 6.07 9.69
N LEU A 95 3.38 6.52 9.16
CA LEU A 95 2.08 5.85 9.25
C LEU A 95 1.82 5.09 7.95
N THR A 96 1.52 3.81 8.05
CA THR A 96 1.28 2.92 6.92
C THR A 96 -0.18 2.49 6.92
N ILE A 97 -0.94 2.92 5.92
CA ILE A 97 -2.36 2.62 5.72
C ILE A 97 -2.49 1.77 4.46
N ILE A 98 -2.69 0.47 4.62
CA ILE A 98 -2.78 -0.49 3.52
C ILE A 98 -4.21 -1.02 3.47
N ALA A 99 -4.77 -1.13 2.27
CA ALA A 99 -6.10 -1.69 2.03
C ALA A 99 -7.20 -1.11 2.96
N PRO A 100 -7.43 0.23 2.96
CA PRO A 100 -8.46 0.81 3.81
C PRO A 100 -9.84 0.26 3.42
N GLU A 101 -10.43 -0.62 4.24
CA GLU A 101 -11.73 -1.25 3.95
C GLU A 101 -12.91 -0.29 4.06
N LYS A 102 -12.72 0.87 4.71
CA LYS A 102 -13.73 1.91 4.89
C LYS A 102 -13.19 3.25 4.41
N PRO A 103 -14.02 4.07 3.75
CA PRO A 103 -13.65 5.41 3.36
C PRO A 103 -13.10 6.20 4.54
N ILE A 104 -11.96 6.86 4.32
CA ILE A 104 -11.38 7.77 5.29
C ILE A 104 -12.29 8.98 5.40
N ASP A 105 -12.69 9.37 6.62
CA ASP A 105 -13.57 10.51 6.80
C ASP A 105 -12.81 11.85 6.72
N GLU A 106 -13.55 12.96 6.68
CA GLU A 106 -12.97 14.30 6.52
C GLU A 106 -12.08 14.72 7.69
N THR A 107 -12.44 14.33 8.91
CA THR A 107 -11.66 14.62 10.11
C THR A 107 -10.36 13.85 10.08
N GLU A 108 -10.41 12.56 9.74
CA GLU A 108 -9.25 11.69 9.62
C GLU A 108 -8.30 12.19 8.53
N ALA A 109 -8.85 12.54 7.36
CA ALA A 109 -8.09 13.07 6.25
C ALA A 109 -7.40 14.40 6.58
N ASN A 110 -8.08 15.27 7.33
CA ASN A 110 -7.46 16.51 7.83
C ASN A 110 -6.29 16.22 8.79
N LYS A 111 -6.42 15.22 9.67
CA LYS A 111 -5.32 14.86 10.58
C LYS A 111 -4.12 14.24 9.88
N ILE A 112 -4.34 13.43 8.85
CA ILE A 112 -3.26 12.91 8.01
C ILE A 112 -2.58 14.07 7.26
N HIS A 113 -3.37 15.01 6.71
CA HIS A 113 -2.83 16.19 6.04
C HIS A 113 -1.98 17.05 6.98
N GLU A 114 -2.49 17.43 8.16
CA GLU A 114 -1.74 18.16 9.20
C GLU A 114 -0.47 17.41 9.63
N PHE A 115 -0.56 16.08 9.79
CA PHE A 115 0.59 15.26 10.18
C PHE A 115 1.74 15.34 9.18
N VAL A 116 1.43 15.29 7.88
CA VAL A 116 2.43 15.42 6.82
C VAL A 116 2.91 16.86 6.71
N THR A 117 1.99 17.81 6.51
CA THR A 117 2.30 19.19 6.09
C THR A 117 2.77 20.10 7.22
N GLU A 118 2.30 19.88 8.46
CA GLU A 118 2.62 20.76 9.60
C GLU A 118 3.61 20.11 10.58
N ARG A 119 3.70 18.78 10.59
CA ARG A 119 4.49 18.04 11.60
C ARG A 119 5.64 17.21 11.02
N GLY A 120 5.81 17.22 9.70
CA GLY A 120 6.88 16.50 9.00
C GLY A 120 6.71 14.99 9.01
N GLY A 121 5.53 14.48 9.36
CA GLY A 121 5.23 13.06 9.39
C GLY A 121 5.30 12.40 8.01
N LYS A 122 5.54 11.09 7.99
CA LYS A 122 5.62 10.30 6.76
C LYS A 122 4.40 9.40 6.65
N VAL A 123 3.82 9.26 5.46
CA VAL A 123 2.63 8.42 5.27
C VAL A 123 2.78 7.56 4.01
N ILE A 124 2.40 6.29 4.10
CA ILE A 124 2.18 5.42 2.94
C ILE A 124 0.70 5.05 2.92
N ILE A 125 0.05 5.24 1.77
CA ILE A 125 -1.33 4.80 1.51
C ILE A 125 -1.33 3.90 0.30
N ALA A 126 -1.74 2.63 0.47
CA ALA A 126 -1.90 1.70 -0.62
C ALA A 126 -3.37 1.24 -0.70
N ALA A 127 -3.99 1.49 -1.85
CA ALA A 127 -5.39 1.16 -2.09
C ALA A 127 -5.62 0.92 -3.58
N ASP A 128 -6.52 -0.01 -3.89
CA ASP A 128 -7.01 -0.33 -5.23
C ASP A 128 -8.40 0.26 -5.51
N ASN A 129 -8.87 1.19 -4.66
CA ASN A 129 -10.22 1.69 -4.67
C ASN A 129 -10.31 3.15 -4.20
N THR A 130 -11.53 3.67 -4.20
CA THR A 130 -11.82 5.07 -3.87
C THR A 130 -11.86 5.39 -2.36
N ASN A 131 -11.66 4.43 -1.44
CA ASN A 131 -11.72 4.69 0.01
C ASN A 131 -10.64 5.66 0.50
N ALA A 132 -9.50 5.72 -0.20
CA ALA A 132 -8.41 6.65 0.08
C ALA A 132 -8.61 8.05 -0.54
N ASN A 133 -9.59 8.23 -1.45
CA ASN A 133 -9.72 9.45 -2.24
C ASN A 133 -9.94 10.72 -1.42
N ARG A 134 -10.58 10.63 -0.26
CA ARG A 134 -10.77 11.81 0.59
C ARG A 134 -9.45 12.34 1.14
N VAL A 135 -8.48 11.47 1.44
CA VAL A 135 -7.13 11.88 1.82
C VAL A 135 -6.37 12.30 0.57
N ALA A 136 -6.37 11.47 -0.48
CA ALA A 136 -5.61 11.71 -1.70
C ALA A 136 -5.97 13.07 -2.35
N ALA A 137 -7.24 13.45 -2.37
CA ALA A 137 -7.71 14.71 -2.93
C ALA A 137 -7.15 15.94 -2.18
N LYS A 138 -6.83 15.83 -0.88
CA LYS A 138 -6.15 16.91 -0.15
C LYS A 138 -4.74 17.16 -0.66
N PHE A 139 -4.14 16.14 -1.27
CA PHE A 139 -2.81 16.19 -1.85
C PHE A 139 -2.84 16.30 -3.39
N GLY A 140 -4.02 16.54 -3.99
CA GLY A 140 -4.15 16.66 -5.45
C GLY A 140 -4.06 15.32 -6.20
N VAL A 141 -4.31 14.18 -5.55
CA VAL A 141 -4.27 12.84 -6.16
C VAL A 141 -5.65 12.22 -6.16
N THR A 142 -5.97 11.46 -7.22
CA THR A 142 -7.23 10.69 -7.32
C THR A 142 -6.93 9.25 -7.72
N TYR A 143 -7.50 8.29 -6.99
CA TYR A 143 -7.60 6.88 -7.33
C TYR A 143 -8.83 6.62 -8.22
N PHE A 144 -8.66 5.71 -9.17
CA PHE A 144 -9.78 5.07 -9.85
C PHE A 144 -10.42 3.99 -8.95
N ASP A 145 -11.57 3.46 -9.34
CA ASP A 145 -12.33 2.46 -8.56
C ASP A 145 -12.26 1.05 -9.16
N ASP A 146 -11.85 0.95 -10.42
CA ASP A 146 -11.80 -0.30 -11.19
C ASP A 146 -10.35 -0.64 -11.54
N PRO A 147 -10.02 -1.93 -11.75
CA PRO A 147 -8.67 -2.35 -12.08
C PRO A 147 -8.24 -1.84 -13.46
N MET A 148 -6.96 -1.50 -13.57
CA MET A 148 -6.28 -1.19 -14.81
C MET A 148 -6.07 -2.45 -15.65
N TYR A 149 -5.97 -2.23 -16.95
CA TYR A 149 -5.58 -3.22 -17.93
C TYR A 149 -4.40 -2.67 -18.74
N ASP A 150 -3.29 -3.39 -18.75
CA ASP A 150 -2.05 -2.99 -19.43
C ASP A 150 -1.44 -4.17 -20.20
N ILE A 151 -1.63 -4.16 -21.53
CA ILE A 151 -1.15 -5.23 -22.42
C ILE A 151 0.36 -5.17 -22.65
N ASP A 152 0.99 -4.03 -22.39
CA ASP A 152 2.42 -3.82 -22.65
C ASP A 152 3.27 -4.05 -21.40
N HIS A 153 2.68 -3.97 -20.20
CA HIS A 153 3.38 -4.11 -18.92
C HIS A 153 2.69 -5.11 -17.98
N TYR A 154 2.50 -6.36 -18.41
CA TYR A 154 1.96 -7.40 -17.54
C TYR A 154 2.98 -8.47 -17.16
N TRP A 155 2.74 -9.14 -16.03
CA TRP A 155 3.52 -10.29 -15.57
C TRP A 155 2.63 -11.54 -15.48
N GLU A 156 3.26 -12.70 -15.56
CA GLU A 156 2.60 -14.00 -15.63
C GLU A 156 2.92 -14.86 -14.40
N GLU A 157 1.96 -15.73 -14.07
CA GLU A 157 2.15 -16.80 -13.09
C GLU A 157 2.38 -18.10 -13.85
N PHE A 158 3.26 -18.95 -13.33
CA PHE A 158 3.59 -20.24 -13.89
C PHE A 158 3.04 -21.34 -12.98
N ASN A 159 2.50 -22.40 -13.57
CA ASN A 159 2.10 -23.57 -12.81
C ASN A 159 3.33 -24.40 -12.36
N GLU A 160 3.10 -25.46 -11.58
CA GLU A 160 4.16 -26.37 -11.10
C GLU A 160 4.97 -27.04 -12.23
N GLU A 161 4.39 -27.14 -13.43
CA GLU A 161 5.03 -27.70 -14.62
C GLU A 161 5.88 -26.65 -15.38
N GLY A 162 5.91 -25.40 -14.89
CA GLY A 162 6.64 -24.28 -15.48
C GLY A 162 5.95 -23.66 -16.70
N VAL A 163 4.69 -23.99 -16.95
CA VAL A 163 3.87 -23.46 -18.04
C VAL A 163 3.17 -22.18 -17.57
N ALA A 164 3.22 -21.13 -18.39
CA ALA A 164 2.53 -19.88 -18.10
C ALA A 164 1.01 -20.10 -18.02
N ASN A 165 0.39 -19.54 -16.98
CA ASN A 165 -1.05 -19.38 -16.89
C ASN A 165 -1.54 -18.43 -18.00
N PRO A 166 -2.85 -18.44 -18.32
CA PRO A 166 -3.40 -17.50 -19.28
C PRO A 166 -2.98 -16.05 -18.95
N PRO A 167 -2.50 -15.27 -19.94
CA PRO A 167 -2.06 -13.90 -19.71
C PRO A 167 -3.15 -13.08 -19.02
N ASN A 168 -2.79 -12.40 -17.94
CA ASN A 168 -3.67 -11.51 -17.21
C ASN A 168 -3.09 -10.10 -17.23
N ALA A 169 -3.53 -9.28 -18.19
CA ALA A 169 -3.06 -7.91 -18.31
C ALA A 169 -3.53 -6.97 -17.18
N LYS A 170 -4.28 -7.48 -16.19
CA LYS A 170 -4.54 -6.78 -14.92
C LYS A 170 -3.39 -6.96 -13.92
N ASN A 171 -2.52 -7.95 -14.11
CA ASN A 171 -1.32 -8.13 -13.30
C ASN A 171 -0.20 -7.28 -13.90
N VAL A 172 -0.01 -6.07 -13.37
CA VAL A 172 0.82 -5.04 -13.99
C VAL A 172 2.17 -4.93 -13.30
N TRP A 173 3.21 -4.60 -14.04
CA TRP A 173 4.50 -4.19 -13.49
C TRP A 173 4.85 -2.76 -13.90
N SER A 174 5.72 -2.12 -13.12
CA SER A 174 6.33 -0.85 -13.52
C SER A 174 7.81 -0.82 -13.15
N LEU A 175 8.59 -0.07 -13.93
CA LEU A 175 9.95 0.30 -13.56
C LEU A 175 9.89 1.58 -12.72
N ALA A 176 10.03 1.44 -11.41
CA ALA A 176 9.86 2.51 -10.46
C ALA A 176 11.20 3.18 -10.09
N ALA A 177 11.19 4.50 -10.02
CA ALA A 177 12.27 5.32 -9.48
C ALA A 177 12.12 5.51 -7.96
N ILE A 178 13.21 5.80 -7.25
CA ILE A 178 13.18 5.91 -5.78
C ILE A 178 13.02 7.38 -5.33
N GLN A 179 13.86 8.29 -5.85
CA GLN A 179 13.90 9.70 -5.43
C GLN A 179 13.49 10.68 -6.53
N GLN A 180 13.78 10.37 -7.80
CA GLN A 180 13.48 11.25 -8.94
C GLN A 180 12.15 10.90 -9.59
N SER A 181 11.47 11.88 -10.18
CA SER A 181 10.24 11.62 -10.91
C SER A 181 10.50 11.10 -12.32
N LEU A 182 9.64 10.19 -12.79
CA LEU A 182 9.61 9.71 -14.17
C LEU A 182 8.96 10.71 -15.13
N ALA A 183 8.05 11.53 -14.61
CA ALA A 183 7.30 12.53 -15.35
C ALA A 183 7.62 13.92 -14.81
N ASP A 184 7.28 14.93 -15.59
CA ASP A 184 7.40 16.34 -15.23
C ASP A 184 5.99 16.90 -14.98
N PRO A 185 5.36 16.58 -13.82
CA PRO A 185 3.96 16.95 -13.58
C PRO A 185 3.79 18.47 -13.52
N ASP A 186 4.71 19.19 -12.89
CA ASP A 186 4.67 20.65 -12.73
C ASP A 186 5.21 21.42 -13.95
N GLY A 187 6.02 20.78 -14.79
CA GLY A 187 6.53 21.35 -16.04
C GLY A 187 7.80 22.18 -15.86
N ASP A 188 8.50 22.03 -14.74
CA ASP A 188 9.73 22.77 -14.43
C ASP A 188 11.00 21.98 -14.74
N GLY A 189 10.88 20.67 -14.95
CA GLY A 189 11.96 19.75 -15.29
C GLY A 189 12.96 19.49 -14.15
N VAL A 190 12.69 19.96 -12.93
CA VAL A 190 13.54 19.76 -11.75
C VAL A 190 13.20 18.43 -11.09
N GLY A 191 14.22 17.67 -10.68
CA GLY A 191 14.00 16.37 -10.04
C GLY A 191 13.48 15.27 -10.97
N VAL A 192 13.29 15.55 -12.26
CA VAL A 192 12.90 14.59 -13.29
C VAL A 192 14.12 13.81 -13.76
N MET A 193 13.95 12.50 -13.89
CA MET A 193 15.01 11.59 -14.32
C MET A 193 15.23 11.65 -15.83
N SER A 194 16.49 11.73 -16.26
CA SER A 194 16.84 11.80 -17.67
C SER A 194 16.53 10.50 -18.42
N GLU A 195 16.32 10.56 -19.74
CA GLU A 195 16.02 9.37 -20.56
C GLU A 195 17.08 8.27 -20.45
N SER A 196 18.36 8.62 -20.25
CA SER A 196 19.43 7.65 -20.04
C SER A 196 19.34 6.97 -18.69
N GLU A 197 19.03 7.72 -17.63
CA GLU A 197 18.88 7.19 -16.27
C GLU A 197 17.63 6.31 -16.17
N GLN A 198 16.58 6.64 -16.91
CA GLN A 198 15.41 5.76 -17.01
C GLN A 198 15.79 4.36 -17.52
N ARG A 199 16.81 4.22 -18.36
CA ARG A 199 17.21 2.88 -18.82
C ARG A 199 18.09 2.14 -17.81
N GLN A 200 18.47 2.75 -16.69
CA GLN A 200 19.41 2.15 -15.75
C GLN A 200 18.68 1.39 -14.64
N GLY A 201 19.07 0.14 -14.42
CA GLY A 201 18.65 -0.65 -13.27
C GLY A 201 19.46 -0.31 -12.01
N CYS A 202 18.84 -0.36 -10.84
CA CYS A 202 19.55 -0.11 -9.58
C CYS A 202 20.49 -1.27 -9.22
N GLU A 203 21.78 -0.95 -9.07
CA GLU A 203 22.79 -1.91 -8.65
C GLU A 203 22.77 -2.12 -7.13
N SER A 204 23.09 -3.33 -6.65
CA SER A 204 23.08 -3.64 -5.21
C SER A 204 24.02 -2.75 -4.39
N SER A 205 25.12 -2.30 -5.00
CA SER A 205 26.04 -1.35 -4.37
C SER A 205 25.42 0.02 -4.16
N GLN A 206 24.59 0.50 -5.08
CA GLN A 206 23.89 1.78 -4.95
C GLN A 206 22.87 1.72 -3.82
N LEU A 207 22.10 0.63 -3.75
CA LEU A 207 21.13 0.40 -2.67
C LEU A 207 21.80 0.33 -1.29
N THR A 208 22.96 -0.33 -1.19
CA THR A 208 23.74 -0.44 0.06
C THR A 208 24.33 0.90 0.47
N GLN A 209 24.80 1.70 -0.50
CA GLN A 209 25.37 3.03 -0.27
C GLN A 209 24.30 4.13 -0.12
N ARG A 210 23.01 3.77 -0.27
CA ARG A 210 21.87 4.69 -0.21
C ARG A 210 21.93 5.79 -1.28
N GLU A 211 22.48 5.45 -2.44
CA GLU A 211 22.52 6.29 -3.63
C GLU A 211 21.32 5.94 -4.52
N PHE A 212 20.24 6.71 -4.39
CA PHE A 212 18.94 6.35 -4.99
C PHE A 212 18.58 7.12 -6.26
N ASN A 213 19.50 7.95 -6.76
CA ASN A 213 19.32 8.72 -7.98
C ASN A 213 19.79 7.94 -9.21
N GLY A 214 19.13 8.17 -10.33
CA GLY A 214 19.56 7.72 -11.65
C GLY A 214 19.36 6.23 -11.90
N CYS A 215 18.45 5.56 -11.19
CA CYS A 215 18.17 4.15 -11.39
C CYS A 215 16.71 3.78 -11.11
N ARG A 216 16.27 2.66 -11.67
CA ARG A 216 14.92 2.09 -11.49
C ARG A 216 14.97 0.62 -11.09
N MET A 217 13.88 0.15 -10.49
CA MET A 217 13.66 -1.26 -10.17
C MET A 217 12.28 -1.72 -10.65
N PRO A 218 12.13 -2.97 -11.10
CA PRO A 218 10.81 -3.54 -11.34
C PRO A 218 10.03 -3.65 -10.03
N VAL A 219 8.75 -3.27 -10.09
CA VAL A 219 7.78 -3.41 -9.00
C VAL A 219 6.52 -4.05 -9.58
N MET A 220 6.04 -5.10 -8.90
CA MET A 220 4.88 -5.87 -9.33
C MET A 220 3.62 -5.42 -8.58
N PHE A 221 2.50 -5.41 -9.29
CA PHE A 221 1.17 -5.08 -8.80
C PHE A 221 0.18 -6.14 -9.28
N ARG A 222 -0.82 -6.48 -8.46
CA ARG A 222 -1.88 -7.43 -8.82
C ARG A 222 -3.20 -6.67 -8.89
N GLN A 223 -3.70 -6.47 -10.10
CA GLN A 223 -4.94 -5.74 -10.38
C GLN A 223 -4.95 -4.30 -9.80
N PRO A 224 -3.88 -3.50 -10.01
CA PRO A 224 -3.90 -2.11 -9.54
C PRO A 224 -5.01 -1.33 -10.22
N THR A 225 -5.57 -0.34 -9.54
CA THR A 225 -6.53 0.57 -10.17
C THR A 225 -5.81 1.60 -11.04
N GLY A 226 -4.90 2.37 -10.45
CA GLY A 226 -4.24 3.49 -11.10
C GLY A 226 -4.60 4.81 -10.44
N MET A 227 -3.75 5.80 -10.60
CA MET A 227 -3.91 7.11 -9.99
C MET A 227 -3.60 8.22 -10.98
N LYS A 228 -4.16 9.39 -10.71
CA LYS A 228 -3.85 10.61 -11.45
C LYS A 228 -3.53 11.75 -10.50
N VAL A 229 -2.54 12.55 -10.91
CA VAL A 229 -2.22 13.83 -10.27
C VAL A 229 -3.10 14.90 -10.91
N GLU A 230 -4.00 15.49 -10.13
CA GLU A 230 -4.93 16.53 -10.56
C GLU A 230 -4.43 17.94 -10.24
N ASP A 231 -3.65 18.08 -9.16
CA ASP A 231 -3.06 19.35 -8.74
C ASP A 231 -1.59 19.16 -8.35
N ASN A 232 -0.69 19.87 -9.03
CA ASN A 232 0.75 19.85 -8.78
C ASN A 232 1.10 20.91 -7.74
N CYS A 233 0.39 20.88 -6.61
CA CYS A 233 0.52 21.82 -5.50
C CYS A 233 0.35 23.30 -5.85
N LYS A 234 -0.30 23.61 -6.98
CA LYS A 234 -0.49 25.00 -7.43
C LYS A 234 -1.46 25.76 -6.55
N ASN A 235 -2.40 25.05 -5.90
CA ASN A 235 -3.40 25.63 -5.02
C ASN A 235 -3.07 25.45 -3.52
N MET A 236 -1.87 24.96 -3.19
CA MET A 236 -1.44 24.81 -1.80
C MET A 236 -0.73 26.08 -1.30
N GLU A 237 -0.92 26.40 -0.02
CA GLU A 237 -0.22 27.52 0.62
C GLU A 237 1.26 27.19 0.91
N GLN A 238 1.59 25.91 0.98
CA GLN A 238 2.92 25.39 1.29
C GLN A 238 3.61 24.88 0.02
N GLU A 239 4.93 25.05 -0.03
CA GLU A 239 5.77 24.48 -1.08
C GLU A 239 5.74 22.95 -1.00
N CYS A 240 5.59 22.29 -2.16
CA CYS A 240 5.57 20.85 -2.28
C CYS A 240 6.31 20.43 -3.55
N ASP A 241 6.81 19.19 -3.56
CA ASP A 241 7.44 18.53 -4.70
C ASP A 241 6.69 17.22 -5.01
N VAL A 242 6.07 17.14 -6.20
CA VAL A 242 5.28 15.98 -6.64
C VAL A 242 6.13 15.09 -7.55
N LYS A 243 6.32 13.85 -7.14
CA LYS A 243 7.10 12.83 -7.84
C LYS A 243 6.24 11.65 -8.24
N VAL A 244 6.00 11.49 -9.53
CA VAL A 244 5.51 10.23 -10.08
C VAL A 244 6.69 9.25 -10.16
N LEU A 245 6.69 8.23 -9.29
CA LEU A 245 7.79 7.27 -9.15
C LEU A 245 7.59 6.04 -10.03
N ALA A 246 6.34 5.66 -10.31
CA ALA A 246 6.00 4.51 -11.16
C ALA A 246 4.79 4.86 -12.04
N GLN A 247 4.79 4.41 -13.29
CA GLN A 247 3.74 4.67 -14.27
C GLN A 247 3.39 3.42 -15.05
N ALA A 248 2.11 3.32 -15.42
CA ALA A 248 1.64 2.34 -16.37
C ALA A 248 2.16 2.64 -17.79
N SER A 249 1.91 1.74 -18.73
CA SER A 249 2.12 2.04 -20.14
C SER A 249 1.18 3.14 -20.62
N VAL A 250 1.56 3.81 -21.71
CA VAL A 250 0.71 4.82 -22.36
C VAL A 250 -0.57 4.23 -22.97
N SER A 251 -0.60 2.91 -23.18
CA SER A 251 -1.76 2.19 -23.72
C SER A 251 -2.69 1.66 -22.63
N ALA A 252 -2.30 1.78 -21.36
CA ALA A 252 -3.08 1.32 -20.24
C ALA A 252 -4.39 2.11 -20.07
N PHE A 253 -5.43 1.42 -19.62
CA PHE A 253 -6.75 1.99 -19.39
C PHE A 253 -7.41 1.36 -18.17
N ILE A 254 -8.42 2.02 -17.63
CA ILE A 254 -9.23 1.49 -16.52
C ILE A 254 -10.38 0.67 -17.12
N ASP A 255 -10.47 -0.61 -16.76
CA ASP A 255 -11.44 -1.56 -17.32
C ASP A 255 -12.77 -1.53 -16.55
N VAL A 256 -13.48 -0.39 -16.62
CA VAL A 256 -14.78 -0.16 -15.96
C VAL A 256 -15.87 -1.08 -16.51
N ALA A 257 -15.82 -1.37 -17.82
CA ALA A 257 -16.78 -2.25 -18.48
C ALA A 257 -16.55 -3.74 -18.16
N GLY A 258 -15.33 -4.11 -17.71
CA GLY A 258 -14.95 -5.48 -17.43
C GLY A 258 -14.78 -6.35 -18.67
N ASP A 259 -14.64 -5.74 -19.86
CA ASP A 259 -14.52 -6.41 -21.15
C ASP A 259 -13.08 -6.49 -21.66
N GLY A 260 -12.14 -5.78 -21.03
CA GLY A 260 -10.76 -5.71 -21.46
C GLY A 260 -10.57 -5.04 -22.83
N ASP A 261 -11.54 -4.24 -23.29
CA ASP A 261 -11.49 -3.55 -24.59
C ASP A 261 -11.16 -2.07 -24.42
N ALA A 262 -9.95 -1.68 -24.84
CA ALA A 262 -9.52 -0.28 -24.86
C ALA A 262 -10.37 0.62 -25.78
N GLY A 263 -11.10 0.03 -26.73
CA GLY A 263 -11.97 0.76 -27.65
C GLY A 263 -13.34 1.12 -27.07
N ASN A 264 -13.69 0.60 -25.89
CA ASN A 264 -14.95 0.90 -25.22
C ASN A 264 -14.91 2.32 -24.62
N GLU A 265 -15.84 3.18 -25.02
CA GLU A 265 -15.94 4.57 -24.54
C GLU A 265 -16.16 4.69 -23.01
N MET A 266 -16.59 3.61 -22.34
CA MET A 266 -16.72 3.56 -20.88
C MET A 266 -15.39 3.36 -20.16
N ASN A 267 -14.36 2.87 -20.85
CA ASN A 267 -13.05 2.56 -20.28
C ASN A 267 -12.11 3.77 -20.46
N PRO A 268 -11.84 4.58 -19.41
CA PRO A 268 -11.00 5.75 -19.55
C PRO A 268 -9.54 5.33 -19.77
N ALA A 269 -8.92 5.89 -20.81
CA ALA A 269 -7.51 5.72 -21.16
C ALA A 269 -6.80 7.08 -21.15
N PRO A 270 -6.43 7.61 -19.96
CA PRO A 270 -5.87 8.95 -19.86
C PRO A 270 -4.41 9.03 -20.36
N GLY A 271 -3.72 7.89 -20.44
CA GLY A 271 -2.37 7.78 -21.01
C GLY A 271 -1.22 8.16 -20.07
N ASP A 272 -1.54 8.62 -18.86
CA ASP A 272 -0.60 9.09 -17.84
C ASP A 272 -0.87 8.47 -16.44
N LEU A 273 -1.44 7.25 -16.41
CA LEU A 273 -1.76 6.54 -15.17
C LEU A 273 -0.50 6.29 -14.33
N ALA A 274 -0.52 6.82 -13.10
CA ALA A 274 0.52 6.61 -12.11
C ALA A 274 0.19 5.40 -11.24
N LEU A 275 1.21 4.64 -10.87
CA LEU A 275 1.11 3.50 -9.94
C LEU A 275 1.70 3.82 -8.57
N VAL A 276 2.69 4.71 -8.52
CA VAL A 276 3.29 5.20 -7.28
C VAL A 276 3.53 6.70 -7.41
N ILE A 277 2.97 7.49 -6.48
CA ILE A 277 3.14 8.94 -6.41
C ILE A 277 3.68 9.29 -5.03
N ARG A 278 4.78 10.02 -4.97
CA ARG A 278 5.33 10.60 -3.75
C ARG A 278 5.13 12.12 -3.78
N ILE A 279 4.79 12.71 -2.65
CA ILE A 279 4.72 14.16 -2.49
C ILE A 279 5.50 14.54 -1.24
N ASP A 280 6.46 15.45 -1.38
CA ASP A 280 7.30 15.94 -0.31
C ASP A 280 6.95 17.41 0.04
N PHE A 281 6.96 17.74 1.32
CA PHE A 281 6.63 19.05 1.91
C PHE A 281 7.82 19.55 2.74
N PRO A 282 8.79 20.24 2.12
CA PRO A 282 9.99 20.72 2.83
C PRO A 282 9.69 21.92 3.74
N GLY A 283 10.69 22.29 4.56
CA GLY A 283 10.68 23.55 5.33
C GLY A 283 9.79 23.54 6.57
N ILE A 284 9.44 22.37 7.09
CA ILE A 284 8.63 22.24 8.31
C ILE A 284 9.56 22.32 9.53
N THR A 285 9.20 23.13 10.51
CA THR A 285 9.99 23.23 11.76
C THR A 285 9.53 22.18 12.78
N ALA A 286 10.43 21.29 13.18
CA ALA A 286 10.21 20.31 14.25
C ALA A 286 11.23 20.47 15.38
N LYS A 287 10.96 19.88 16.55
CA LYS A 287 11.89 19.92 17.70
C LYS A 287 12.65 18.63 17.85
N ASP A 288 13.97 18.72 17.87
CA ASP A 288 14.81 17.55 18.11
C ASP A 288 16.24 17.85 18.58
N TYR A 289 17.00 16.80 18.88
CA TYR A 289 18.42 16.88 19.16
C TYR A 289 19.19 17.29 17.90
N LYS A 290 19.61 18.55 17.88
CA LYS A 290 20.41 19.13 16.80
C LYS A 290 21.89 18.79 16.98
N LYS A 291 22.59 18.54 15.87
CA LYS A 291 24.01 18.17 15.82
C LYS A 291 24.91 19.11 16.63
N ASP A 292 24.66 20.42 16.54
CA ASP A 292 25.50 21.46 17.16
C ASP A 292 25.04 21.85 18.59
N SER A 293 23.94 21.25 19.07
CA SER A 293 23.36 21.50 20.40
C SER A 293 23.17 20.17 21.17
N PRO A 294 24.25 19.46 21.52
CA PRO A 294 24.16 18.15 22.15
C PRO A 294 23.44 18.23 23.50
N GLY A 295 22.34 17.48 23.65
CA GLY A 295 21.60 17.32 24.90
C GLY A 295 20.43 18.29 25.12
N SER A 296 20.15 19.20 24.18
CA SER A 296 18.97 20.07 24.23
C SER A 296 18.14 19.99 22.95
N LEU A 297 16.82 19.85 23.10
CA LEU A 297 15.88 19.97 21.97
C LEU A 297 16.00 21.36 21.36
N SER A 298 16.22 21.40 20.05
CA SER A 298 16.34 22.60 19.24
C SER A 298 15.42 22.48 18.02
N ASP A 299 15.08 23.60 17.43
CA ASP A 299 14.31 23.62 16.19
C ASP A 299 15.19 23.12 15.04
N ILE A 300 14.63 22.21 14.24
CA ILE A 300 15.22 21.65 13.02
C ILE A 300 14.25 21.76 11.87
N ASP A 301 14.79 21.92 10.66
CA ASP A 301 14.00 21.84 9.43
C ASP A 301 13.87 20.38 8.98
N VAL A 302 12.64 19.96 8.70
CA VAL A 302 12.27 18.60 8.28
C VAL A 302 11.29 18.66 7.11
N THR A 303 11.07 17.51 6.48
CA THR A 303 10.26 17.34 5.28
C THR A 303 9.12 16.37 5.59
N GLY A 304 7.87 16.77 5.40
CA GLY A 304 6.75 15.84 5.40
C GLY A 304 6.72 15.05 4.10
N SER A 305 6.33 13.78 4.11
CA SER A 305 6.19 13.04 2.85
C SER A 305 4.97 12.13 2.87
N ILE A 306 4.31 12.01 1.74
CA ILE A 306 3.25 11.02 1.53
C ILE A 306 3.50 10.23 0.25
N LEU A 307 3.31 8.91 0.32
CA LEU A 307 3.42 7.98 -0.79
C LEU A 307 2.06 7.33 -1.03
N PHE A 308 1.52 7.51 -2.22
CA PHE A 308 0.33 6.81 -2.70
C PHE A 308 0.76 5.65 -3.60
N VAL A 309 0.14 4.49 -3.40
CA VAL A 309 0.36 3.28 -4.19
C VAL A 309 -1.01 2.77 -4.67
N ALA A 310 -1.11 2.47 -5.97
CA ALA A 310 -2.36 2.10 -6.65
C ALA A 310 -2.90 0.69 -6.32
N ASP A 311 -2.24 -0.03 -5.41
CA ASP A 311 -2.54 -1.42 -5.08
C ASP A 311 -1.88 -1.82 -3.75
N GLN A 312 -2.68 -2.38 -2.84
CA GLN A 312 -2.21 -2.91 -1.56
C GLN A 312 -1.39 -4.20 -1.68
N THR A 313 -1.62 -5.04 -2.70
CA THR A 313 -0.94 -6.32 -2.85
C THR A 313 0.56 -6.14 -3.10
N ALA A 314 0.97 -4.96 -3.56
CA ALA A 314 2.37 -4.57 -3.68
C ALA A 314 3.17 -4.72 -2.37
N PHE A 315 2.50 -4.65 -1.22
CA PHE A 315 3.08 -4.84 0.12
C PHE A 315 2.80 -6.22 0.73
N SER A 316 1.95 -7.04 0.11
CA SER A 316 1.59 -8.36 0.61
C SER A 316 2.78 -9.31 0.59
N ASN A 317 2.81 -10.28 1.51
CA ASN A 317 3.83 -11.33 1.56
C ASN A 317 4.07 -11.98 0.18
N ARG A 318 3.02 -12.15 -0.64
CA ARG A 318 3.10 -12.70 -1.99
C ARG A 318 4.10 -11.97 -2.89
N LEU A 319 4.14 -10.64 -2.82
CA LEU A 319 4.97 -9.80 -3.70
C LEU A 319 6.16 -9.18 -2.96
N TRP A 320 6.24 -9.35 -1.64
CA TRP A 320 7.26 -8.74 -0.82
C TRP A 320 8.64 -9.35 -1.08
N ASP A 321 8.74 -10.67 -0.96
CA ASP A 321 9.98 -11.44 -1.09
C ASP A 321 9.93 -12.41 -2.29
N ILE A 322 11.10 -12.68 -2.88
CA ILE A 322 11.20 -13.55 -4.06
C ILE A 322 10.97 -15.03 -3.74
N GLU A 323 11.36 -15.52 -2.56
CA GLU A 323 11.19 -16.93 -2.22
C GLU A 323 9.69 -17.28 -2.12
N GLU A 324 8.90 -16.38 -1.52
CA GLU A 324 7.44 -16.52 -1.45
C GLU A 324 6.79 -16.33 -2.83
N ALA A 325 7.26 -15.36 -3.62
CA ALA A 325 6.75 -15.15 -4.97
C ALA A 325 6.99 -16.37 -5.88
N GLU A 326 8.18 -16.97 -5.85
CA GLU A 326 8.52 -18.20 -6.59
C GLU A 326 7.67 -19.39 -6.16
N ALA A 327 7.38 -19.52 -4.85
CA ALA A 327 6.48 -20.55 -4.34
C ALA A 327 5.05 -20.44 -4.91
N THR A 328 4.62 -19.22 -5.26
CA THR A 328 3.32 -18.96 -5.90
C THR A 328 3.36 -18.94 -7.43
N GLY A 329 4.48 -19.35 -8.03
CA GLY A 329 4.64 -19.47 -9.47
C GLY A 329 5.13 -18.20 -10.17
N MET A 330 5.60 -17.19 -9.46
CA MET A 330 6.22 -16.01 -10.07
C MET A 330 7.71 -16.26 -10.37
N LYS A 331 8.29 -15.45 -11.25
CA LYS A 331 9.72 -15.53 -11.59
C LYS A 331 10.38 -14.17 -11.42
N ASN A 332 11.67 -14.21 -11.09
CA ASN A 332 12.52 -13.02 -11.01
C ASN A 332 12.91 -12.44 -12.40
N GLU A 333 12.70 -13.21 -13.45
CA GLU A 333 13.01 -12.93 -14.85
C GLU A 333 11.75 -12.99 -15.72
N CYS A 334 11.78 -12.31 -16.86
CA CYS A 334 10.78 -12.40 -17.92
C CYS A 334 11.42 -12.78 -19.25
N ASP A 335 10.63 -13.31 -20.18
CA ASP A 335 11.13 -13.64 -21.51
C ASP A 335 11.39 -12.34 -22.29
N VAL A 336 12.67 -11.98 -22.45
CA VAL A 336 13.11 -10.80 -23.21
C VAL A 336 12.67 -10.78 -24.68
N GLY A 337 12.21 -11.91 -25.21
CA GLY A 337 11.58 -11.98 -26.53
C GLY A 337 10.16 -11.41 -26.58
N GLU A 338 9.48 -11.27 -25.43
CA GLU A 338 8.14 -10.72 -25.31
C GLU A 338 8.15 -9.21 -25.08
N SER A 339 7.19 -8.50 -25.69
CA SER A 339 7.05 -7.04 -25.56
C SER A 339 6.67 -6.59 -24.15
N SER A 340 6.03 -7.49 -23.40
CA SER A 340 5.61 -7.35 -22.01
C SER A 340 6.76 -7.48 -21.01
N CYS A 341 7.98 -7.85 -21.43
CA CYS A 341 9.08 -8.07 -20.50
C CYS A 341 9.76 -6.76 -20.06
N TRP A 342 9.89 -6.56 -18.75
CA TRP A 342 10.57 -5.40 -18.16
C TRP A 342 12.09 -5.42 -18.36
N GLN A 343 12.72 -6.61 -18.40
CA GLN A 343 14.17 -6.74 -18.47
C GLN A 343 14.75 -6.17 -19.76
N GLY A 344 14.00 -6.22 -20.86
CA GLY A 344 14.39 -5.60 -22.13
C GLY A 344 14.48 -4.07 -22.08
N ARG A 345 14.02 -3.44 -20.99
CA ARG A 345 13.95 -1.97 -20.84
C ARG A 345 14.99 -1.39 -19.88
N LEU A 346 15.78 -2.26 -19.23
CA LEU A 346 16.85 -1.88 -18.32
C LEU A 346 18.22 -2.32 -18.82
N THR A 347 19.24 -1.55 -18.45
CA THR A 347 20.66 -1.89 -18.53
C THR A 347 21.20 -2.07 -17.11
N GLY A 348 22.09 -3.05 -16.92
CA GLY A 348 22.58 -3.42 -15.59
C GLY A 348 21.63 -4.41 -14.91
N ASN A 349 21.41 -4.24 -13.61
CA ASN A 349 20.50 -5.10 -12.84
C ASN A 349 19.03 -4.93 -13.27
N SER A 350 18.41 -5.99 -13.78
CA SER A 350 17.02 -5.99 -14.23
C SER A 350 16.13 -7.02 -13.53
N LEU A 351 16.70 -7.76 -12.57
CA LEU A 351 15.97 -8.82 -11.87
C LEU A 351 14.95 -8.21 -10.90
N TRP A 352 13.79 -8.86 -10.80
CA TRP A 352 12.83 -8.60 -9.74
C TRP A 352 13.07 -9.60 -8.60
N SER A 353 13.43 -9.11 -7.42
CA SER A 353 13.71 -9.95 -6.24
C SER A 353 12.71 -9.67 -5.12
N GLY A 354 11.44 -9.46 -5.49
CA GLY A 354 10.41 -8.96 -4.58
C GLY A 354 10.38 -7.43 -4.50
N ASN A 355 9.22 -6.91 -4.10
CA ASN A 355 9.00 -5.48 -3.92
C ASN A 355 9.71 -4.91 -2.68
N GLU A 356 10.19 -5.76 -1.77
CA GLU A 356 10.91 -5.39 -0.55
C GLU A 356 12.02 -4.38 -0.81
N HIS A 357 12.90 -4.66 -1.78
CA HIS A 357 14.06 -3.82 -2.06
C HIS A 357 13.66 -2.39 -2.47
N TYR A 358 12.59 -2.27 -3.26
CA TYR A 358 12.06 -0.98 -3.67
C TYR A 358 11.47 -0.22 -2.50
N PHE A 359 10.54 -0.83 -1.76
CA PHE A 359 9.88 -0.14 -0.66
C PHE A 359 10.83 0.18 0.50
N LYS A 360 11.82 -0.67 0.80
CA LYS A 360 12.88 -0.35 1.77
C LYS A 360 13.68 0.89 1.34
N ALA A 361 14.05 0.99 0.07
CA ALA A 361 14.78 2.14 -0.45
C ALA A 361 13.93 3.43 -0.41
N VAL A 362 12.66 3.34 -0.82
CA VAL A 362 11.73 4.47 -0.75
C VAL A 362 11.51 4.92 0.69
N ILE A 363 11.22 4.00 1.61
CA ILE A 363 11.04 4.29 3.04
C ILE A 363 12.27 4.98 3.61
N TYR A 364 13.47 4.43 3.35
CA TYR A 364 14.71 5.06 3.80
C TYR A 364 14.86 6.48 3.26
N SER A 365 14.57 6.69 1.96
CA SER A 365 14.66 8.00 1.32
C SER A 365 13.60 9.00 1.81
N MET A 366 12.51 8.53 2.41
CA MET A 366 11.51 9.37 3.06
C MET A 366 11.93 9.73 4.48
N MET A 367 12.59 8.84 5.23
CA MET A 367 12.92 9.03 6.65
C MET A 367 14.03 10.06 6.96
N GLU A 368 14.51 10.82 5.96
CA GLU A 368 15.43 11.96 6.13
C GLU A 368 16.75 11.64 6.86
N PHE A 369 17.31 10.45 6.63
CA PHE A 369 18.64 10.06 7.16
C PHE A 369 19.80 10.91 6.65
N ASP A 370 19.58 11.69 5.60
CA ASP A 370 20.50 12.65 5.02
C ASP A 370 20.40 14.05 5.65
N ASN A 371 19.40 14.31 6.51
CA ASN A 371 19.24 15.59 7.19
C ASN A 371 20.49 15.91 8.05
N GLN A 372 21.10 17.07 7.77
CA GLN A 372 22.36 17.50 8.38
C GLN A 372 22.17 18.18 9.74
N GLU A 373 20.95 18.61 10.06
CA GLU A 373 20.63 19.25 11.34
C GLU A 373 20.44 18.21 12.45
N LEU A 374 19.96 17.02 12.10
CA LEU A 374 19.78 15.91 13.04
C LEU A 374 21.10 15.46 13.67
N SER A 375 21.07 15.23 14.99
CA SER A 375 22.18 14.64 15.72
C SER A 375 22.52 13.25 15.17
N GLY A 376 23.83 12.99 14.99
CA GLY A 376 24.32 11.69 14.53
C GLY A 376 23.89 10.52 15.43
N THR A 377 23.70 10.75 16.73
CA THR A 377 23.20 9.71 17.66
C THR A 377 21.83 9.20 17.28
N VAL A 378 20.96 10.08 16.76
CA VAL A 378 19.65 9.67 16.29
C VAL A 378 19.76 9.13 14.88
N LYS A 379 20.39 9.91 13.99
CA LYS A 379 20.43 9.63 12.56
C LYS A 379 21.05 8.29 12.19
N TYR A 380 22.04 7.83 12.94
CA TYR A 380 22.73 6.56 12.65
C TYR A 380 22.10 5.33 13.32
N SER A 381 21.00 5.51 14.06
CA SER A 381 20.28 4.40 14.69
C SER A 381 18.84 4.40 14.20
N LEU A 382 18.55 3.44 13.30
CA LEU A 382 17.27 3.25 12.64
C LEU A 382 16.14 2.99 13.65
N GLY A 383 16.45 2.37 14.79
CA GLY A 383 15.50 2.16 15.89
C GLY A 383 14.91 3.44 16.51
N ASN A 384 15.47 4.62 16.25
CA ASN A 384 14.86 5.90 16.66
C ASN A 384 13.71 6.35 15.75
N PHE A 385 13.47 5.65 14.64
CA PHE A 385 12.43 5.93 13.68
C PHE A 385 11.35 4.85 13.79
N HIS A 386 10.10 5.30 13.66
CA HIS A 386 8.94 4.46 13.92
C HIS A 386 8.17 4.19 12.64
N ILE A 387 7.76 2.95 12.42
CA ILE A 387 6.81 2.58 11.38
C ILE A 387 5.57 2.03 12.08
N VAL A 388 4.44 2.71 11.88
CA VAL A 388 3.17 2.41 12.54
C VAL A 388 2.19 1.88 11.51
N PHE A 389 1.79 0.62 11.65
CA PHE A 389 0.77 0.00 10.81
C PHE A 389 -0.63 0.36 11.32
N ASP A 390 -1.50 0.84 10.43
CA ASP A 390 -2.91 1.08 10.73
C ASP A 390 -3.71 -0.22 10.66
N GLU A 391 -3.89 -0.86 11.81
CA GLU A 391 -4.70 -2.07 11.94
C GLU A 391 -6.20 -1.75 12.17
N SER A 392 -6.54 -0.47 12.38
CA SER A 392 -7.89 -0.05 12.77
C SER A 392 -8.96 -0.22 11.69
N ARG A 393 -8.52 -0.42 10.44
CA ARG A 393 -9.38 -0.50 9.26
C ARG A 393 -9.57 -1.91 8.74
N HIS A 394 -8.85 -2.89 9.28
CA HIS A 394 -9.07 -4.31 9.02
C HIS A 394 -10.14 -4.82 10.00
N VAL A 395 -11.40 -4.42 9.79
CA VAL A 395 -12.51 -4.81 10.68
C VAL A 395 -13.56 -5.58 9.92
N THR A 396 -13.35 -6.90 9.86
CA THR A 396 -14.36 -7.97 9.79
C THR A 396 -15.74 -7.60 9.20
N GLY A 397 -15.78 -7.27 7.90
CA GLY A 397 -17.00 -7.27 7.07
C GLY A 397 -17.28 -5.91 6.42
N VAL A 398 -17.65 -5.84 5.14
CA VAL A 398 -18.49 -6.71 4.32
C VAL A 398 -17.97 -6.68 2.88
N LEU A 399 -17.99 -7.82 2.18
CA LEU A 399 -17.63 -8.04 0.77
C LEU A 399 -16.12 -7.97 0.47
N SER A 400 -15.40 -9.01 0.90
CA SER A 400 -14.31 -9.51 0.06
C SER A 400 -14.95 -10.06 -1.23
N ALA A 401 -14.72 -9.37 -2.34
CA ALA A 401 -14.98 -9.87 -3.68
C ALA A 401 -13.74 -9.55 -4.53
N PRO A 402 -13.21 -10.47 -5.36
CA PRO A 402 -13.28 -11.93 -5.31
C PRO A 402 -11.85 -12.52 -5.23
N PHE A 403 -11.50 -13.21 -4.14
CA PHE A 403 -10.43 -14.22 -4.18
C PHE A 403 -10.95 -15.59 -4.63
N THR A 404 -12.14 -15.64 -5.24
CA THR A 404 -12.66 -16.84 -5.90
C THR A 404 -12.65 -16.65 -7.40
N ASP A 405 -11.47 -16.75 -8.01
CA ASP A 405 -11.33 -17.13 -9.43
C ASP A 405 -9.97 -17.81 -9.67
N ALA A 406 -9.91 -19.08 -9.25
CA ALA A 406 -9.06 -20.12 -9.84
C ALA A 406 -9.59 -21.51 -9.42
N MET A 407 -10.90 -21.76 -9.58
CA MET A 407 -11.42 -23.13 -9.68
C MET A 407 -11.94 -23.32 -11.10
N SER A 408 -10.99 -23.43 -12.03
CA SER A 408 -11.27 -23.92 -13.38
C SER A 408 -11.63 -25.41 -13.33
N THR A 409 -12.94 -25.66 -13.38
CA THR A 409 -13.54 -26.56 -14.36
C THR A 409 -13.01 -28.01 -14.41
N ILE A 410 -13.57 -28.90 -13.58
CA ILE A 410 -13.91 -30.27 -14.05
C ILE A 410 -15.43 -30.31 -14.19
N VAL A 411 -15.91 -30.03 -15.41
CA VAL A 411 -17.30 -30.24 -15.79
C VAL A 411 -17.57 -31.74 -15.79
N SER A 412 -18.49 -32.15 -14.93
CA SER A 412 -19.18 -33.42 -15.05
C SER A 412 -19.98 -33.42 -16.36
N SER A 413 -19.85 -34.47 -17.17
CA SER A 413 -20.90 -34.82 -18.13
C SER A 413 -21.41 -36.23 -17.85
N PRO A 414 -22.74 -36.45 -17.84
CA PRO A 414 -23.39 -37.67 -17.38
C PRO A 414 -23.70 -38.64 -18.54
N ALA A 415 -24.23 -39.83 -18.16
CA ALA A 415 -24.81 -40.90 -19.00
C ALA A 415 -23.80 -41.89 -19.60
N MET A 416 -24.08 -43.17 -19.79
CA MET A 416 -25.10 -44.13 -19.37
C MET A 416 -24.55 -45.49 -19.86
N LEU A 417 -24.94 -46.58 -19.20
CA LEU A 417 -25.14 -47.91 -19.79
C LEU A 417 -23.95 -48.60 -20.51
N SER A 418 -23.32 -49.56 -19.83
CA SER A 418 -23.44 -51.00 -20.14
C SER A 418 -22.80 -51.85 -19.05
#